data_AF-A0A7X5AKW8-F1
#
_entry.id   AF-A0A7X5AKW8-F1
#
_cell.length_a   1.000
_cell.length_b   1.000
_cell.length_c   1.000
_cell.angle_alpha   90.00
_cell.angle_beta   90.00
_cell.angle_gamma   90.00
#
_symmetry.space_group_name_H-M   'P 1'
#
loop_
_entity.id
_entity.type
_entity.pdbx_description
1 polymer ?
#
loop_
_entity_poly.entity_id
_entity_poly.type
_entity_poly.pdbx_seq_one_letter_code
_entity_poly.pdbx_strand_id
1 'polypeptide(L)'
;MHAFLVDVFAIHPRGQEQHLGGGIFHAATSDEAEELATQEFWQSRLTDQGYDIGFRTDQPDTGWKVMSLESLQAFMPRQAYA
;
A
#
# COMPACT_ATOMS: atom_id res chain seq x y z
N MET A 1 9.07 14.56 9.49
CA MET A 1 8.17 13.87 8.56
C MET A 1 7.05 13.28 9.39
N HIS A 2 5.79 13.45 8.98
CA HIS A 2 4.67 12.84 9.69
C HIS A 2 4.46 11.43 9.13
N ALA A 3 4.56 10.43 10.00
CA ALA A 3 4.14 9.08 9.66
C ALA A 3 2.63 9.09 9.34
N PHE A 4 2.23 8.28 8.37
CA PHE A 4 0.85 8.09 7.95
C PHE A 4 0.43 6.64 8.20
N LEU A 5 -0.87 6.43 8.34
CA LEU A 5 -1.41 5.10 8.47
C LEU A 5 -1.57 4.49 7.07
N VAL A 6 -1.13 3.25 6.90
CA VAL A 6 -1.29 2.44 5.68
C VAL A 6 -2.01 1.14 6.03
N ASP A 7 -3.05 0.85 5.25
CA ASP A 7 -3.78 -0.40 5.27
C ASP A 7 -3.54 -1.13 3.95
N VAL A 8 -3.39 -2.46 4.01
CA VAL A 8 -2.93 -3.29 2.88
C VAL A 8 -4.10 -4.09 2.30
N PHE A 9 -4.23 -4.02 0.98
CA PHE A 9 -5.28 -4.67 0.21
C PHE A 9 -4.66 -5.50 -0.92
N ALA A 10 -5.35 -6.55 -1.32
CA ALA A 10 -5.13 -7.22 -2.59
C ALA A 10 -6.04 -6.58 -3.63
N ILE A 11 -5.46 -6.09 -4.72
CA ILE A 11 -6.17 -5.49 -5.83
C ILE A 11 -6.09 -6.42 -7.04
N HIS A 12 -7.23 -6.85 -7.55
CA HIS A 12 -7.31 -7.60 -8.79
C HIS A 12 -7.41 -6.61 -9.96
N PRO A 13 -6.79 -6.89 -11.13
CA PRO A 13 -6.91 -6.06 -12.35
C PRO A 13 -8.36 -5.95 -12.90
N ARG A 14 -9.32 -6.66 -12.31
CA ARG A 14 -10.75 -6.57 -12.62
C ARG A 14 -11.50 -5.58 -11.72
N GLY A 15 -10.78 -4.84 -10.88
CA GLY A 15 -11.34 -3.89 -9.91
C GLY A 15 -11.90 -4.56 -8.65
N GLN A 16 -11.47 -5.78 -8.32
CA GLN A 16 -11.84 -6.41 -7.05
C GLN A 16 -10.79 -6.05 -6.00
N GLU A 17 -11.23 -5.48 -4.89
CA GLU A 17 -10.39 -5.13 -3.76
C GLU A 17 -10.71 -6.09 -2.63
N GLN A 18 -9.70 -6.79 -2.13
CA GLN A 18 -9.82 -7.72 -1.02
C GLN A 18 -8.93 -7.22 0.12
N HIS A 19 -9.53 -6.98 1.28
CA HIS A 19 -8.77 -6.61 2.47
C HIS A 19 -7.93 -7.79 2.95
N LEU A 20 -6.62 -7.59 3.15
CA LEU A 20 -5.71 -8.66 3.55
C LEU A 20 -5.66 -8.90 5.06
N GLY A 21 -6.42 -8.15 5.85
CA GLY A 21 -6.77 -8.51 7.22
C GLY A 21 -5.64 -8.46 8.26
N GLY A 22 -4.46 -7.93 7.95
CA GLY A 22 -3.33 -7.88 8.90
C GLY A 22 -3.06 -6.53 9.55
N GLY A 23 -4.01 -5.61 9.49
CA GLY A 23 -3.98 -4.39 10.30
C GLY A 23 -3.39 -3.18 9.58
N ILE A 24 -3.48 -2.04 10.26
CA ILE A 24 -3.05 -0.73 9.76
C ILE A 24 -1.67 -0.45 10.36
N PHE A 25 -0.70 -0.14 9.52
CA PHE A 25 0.68 0.12 9.89
C PHE A 25 1.00 1.60 9.80
N HIS A 26 1.99 2.06 10.56
CA HIS A 26 2.54 3.39 10.36
C HIS A 26 3.71 3.29 9.39
N ALA A 27 3.68 4.08 8.31
CA ALA A 27 4.79 4.23 7.39
C ALA A 27 5.16 5.72 7.29
N ALA A 28 6.45 6.02 7.19
CA ALA A 28 6.97 7.35 6.94
C ALA A 28 7.22 7.62 5.45
N THR A 29 7.38 6.56 4.65
CA THR A 29 7.60 6.63 3.19
C THR A 29 6.82 5.54 2.44
N SER A 30 6.66 5.71 1.13
CA SER A 30 6.08 4.69 0.25
C SER A 30 6.92 3.40 0.20
N ASP A 31 8.25 3.52 0.28
CA ASP A 31 9.16 2.36 0.29
C ASP A 31 9.03 1.57 1.60
N GLU A 32 8.86 2.24 2.74
CA GLU A 32 8.62 1.58 4.02
C GLU A 32 7.25 0.88 4.04
N ALA A 33 6.22 1.51 3.47
CA ALA A 33 4.92 0.86 3.30
C ALA A 33 5.01 -0.39 2.41
N GLU A 34 5.77 -0.32 1.31
CA GLU A 34 6.03 -1.47 0.43
C GLU A 34 6.77 -2.58 1.17
N GLU A 35 7.83 -2.26 1.90
CA GLU A 35 8.64 -3.25 2.62
C GLU A 35 7.80 -3.94 3.69
N LEU A 36 7.02 -3.19 4.47
CA LEU A 36 6.11 -3.74 5.49
C LEU A 36 5.02 -4.60 4.87
N ALA A 37 4.37 -4.12 3.81
CA ALA A 37 3.37 -4.92 3.10
C ALA A 37 3.97 -6.17 2.49
N THR A 38 5.24 -6.09 2.06
CA THR A 38 5.95 -7.22 1.49
C THR A 38 6.27 -8.26 2.54
N GLN A 39 6.79 -7.85 3.69
CA GLN A 39 7.15 -8.76 4.78
C GLN A 39 5.92 -9.45 5.38
N GLU A 40 4.82 -8.72 5.58
CA GLU A 40 3.62 -9.23 6.24
C GLU A 40 2.67 -9.98 5.29
N PHE A 41 2.55 -9.53 4.03
CA PHE A 41 1.52 -10.01 3.09
C PHE A 41 2.02 -10.48 1.73
N TRP A 42 3.32 -10.38 1.41
CA TRP A 42 3.86 -10.93 0.16
C TRP A 42 3.90 -12.44 0.22
N GLN A 43 2.74 -13.03 0.05
CA GLN A 43 2.59 -14.44 -0.18
C GLN A 43 2.59 -14.61 -1.68
N SER A 44 3.49 -15.43 -2.22
CA SER A 44 3.48 -15.90 -3.61
C SER A 44 2.09 -16.34 -4.08
N ARG A 45 1.20 -16.65 -3.14
CA ARG A 45 -0.23 -16.92 -3.29
C ARG A 45 -1.06 -15.77 -3.90
N LEU A 46 -0.79 -14.50 -3.57
CA LEU A 46 -1.51 -13.37 -4.16
C LEU A 46 -1.18 -13.24 -5.64
N THR A 47 0.10 -13.28 -5.98
CA THR A 47 0.57 -13.29 -7.36
C THR A 47 0.07 -14.50 -8.13
N ASP A 48 0.03 -15.69 -7.51
CA ASP A 48 -0.53 -16.92 -8.11
C ASP A 48 -2.03 -16.79 -8.42
N GLN A 49 -2.76 -16.01 -7.60
CA GLN A 49 -4.17 -15.69 -7.81
C GLN A 49 -4.40 -14.48 -8.72
N GLY A 50 -3.34 -13.85 -9.24
CA GLY A 50 -3.43 -12.67 -10.10
C GLY A 50 -3.82 -11.38 -9.38
N TYR A 51 -3.59 -11.30 -8.07
CA TYR A 51 -3.75 -10.09 -7.29
C TYR A 51 -2.41 -9.37 -7.13
N ASP A 52 -2.48 -8.04 -7.20
CA ASP A 52 -1.40 -7.13 -6.84
C ASP A 52 -1.65 -6.54 -5.44
N ILE A 53 -0.64 -5.89 -4.86
CA ILE A 53 -0.78 -5.22 -3.57
C ILE A 53 -1.19 -3.77 -3.76
N GLY A 54 -2.24 -3.38 -3.03
CA GLY A 54 -2.76 -2.03 -2.95
C GLY A 54 -2.64 -1.48 -1.52
N PHE A 55 -2.57 -0.17 -1.44
CA PHE A 55 -2.35 0.58 -0.20
C PHE A 55 -3.46 1.59 -0.03
N ARG A 56 -4.02 1.69 1.17
CA ARG A 56 -4.97 2.73 1.54
C ARG A 56 -4.36 3.56 2.66
N THR A 57 -4.30 4.87 2.48
CA THR A 57 -3.73 5.79 3.47
C THR A 57 -4.83 6.55 4.21
N ASP A 58 -4.52 7.10 5.39
CA ASP A 58 -5.41 8.03 6.10
C ASP A 58 -5.25 9.49 5.65
N GLN A 59 -4.44 9.75 4.62
CA GLN A 59 -4.17 11.10 4.17
C GLN A 59 -5.42 11.77 3.58
N PRO A 60 -5.70 13.03 3.95
CA PRO A 60 -6.95 13.71 3.61
C PRO A 60 -7.14 13.92 2.10
N ASP A 61 -6.05 14.08 1.35
CA ASP A 61 -6.06 14.33 -0.09
C ASP A 61 -6.34 13.07 -0.93
N THR A 62 -5.98 11.87 -0.44
CA THR A 62 -6.22 10.60 -1.16
C THR A 62 -7.50 9.90 -0.75
N GLY A 63 -8.04 10.26 0.42
CA GLY A 63 -9.23 9.62 0.96
C GLY A 63 -9.05 8.12 1.11
N TRP A 64 -10.10 7.42 1.52
CA TRP A 64 -10.08 6.00 1.86
C TRP A 64 -9.97 5.08 0.62
N LYS A 65 -9.28 5.52 -0.42
CA LYS A 65 -9.13 4.84 -1.71
C LYS A 65 -7.90 3.94 -1.68
N VAL A 66 -8.08 2.71 -2.13
CA VAL A 66 -6.97 1.78 -2.36
C VAL A 66 -6.24 2.21 -3.64
N MET A 67 -4.92 2.30 -3.58
CA MET A 67 -4.08 2.69 -4.70
C MET A 67 -2.93 1.72 -4.88
N SER A 68 -2.42 1.58 -6.11
CA SER A 68 -1.23 0.78 -6.38
C SER A 68 0.01 1.40 -5.72
N LEU A 69 1.06 0.60 -5.54
CA LEU A 69 2.36 1.09 -5.08
C LEU A 69 2.85 2.28 -5.91
N GLU A 70 2.77 2.21 -7.24
CA GLU A 70 3.18 3.30 -8.13
C GLU A 70 2.41 4.60 -7.85
N SER A 71 1.11 4.48 -7.57
CA SER A 71 0.28 5.63 -7.21
C SER A 71 0.65 6.17 -5.82
N LEU A 72 0.94 5.29 -4.86
CA LEU A 72 1.41 5.68 -3.53
C LEU A 72 2.76 6.42 -3.61
N GLN A 73 3.69 5.93 -4.43
CA GLN A 73 4.98 6.58 -4.68
C GLN A 73 4.85 7.91 -5.42
N ALA A 74 3.89 8.02 -6.34
CA ALA A 74 3.61 9.28 -7.03
C ALA A 74 2.93 10.32 -6.12
N PHE A 75 2.16 9.85 -5.13
CA PHE A 75 1.42 10.68 -4.21
C PHE A 75 2.26 11.12 -3.00
N MET A 76 3.10 10.22 -2.50
CA MET A 76 4.09 10.54 -1.47
C MET A 76 5.18 11.41 -2.08
N PRO A 77 5.51 12.57 -1.48
CA PRO A 77 6.69 13.31 -1.90
C PRO A 77 7.90 12.41 -1.69
N ARG A 78 8.48 11.93 -2.81
CA ARG A 78 9.75 11.18 -2.81
C ARG A 78 10.71 11.97 -1.93
N GLN A 79 11.18 11.38 -0.84
CA GLN A 79 12.35 11.96 -0.18
C GLN A 79 13.45 11.96 -1.24
N ALA A 80 13.71 13.14 -1.80
CA ALA A 80 14.94 13.40 -2.48
C ALA A 80 16.01 13.17 -1.42
N TYR A 81 16.65 12.00 -1.45
CA TYR A 81 17.88 11.77 -0.71
C TYR A 81 18.81 12.95 -1.05
N ALA A 82 19.12 13.74 -0.02
CA ALA A 82 20.10 14.81 -0.07
C ALA A 82 21.50 14.23 0.15
#